data_AF-A0A970G6E5-F1
#
_entry.id   AF-A0A970G6E5-F1
#
_cell.length_a   1.000
_cell.length_b   1.000
_cell.length_c   1.000
_cell.angle_alpha   90.00
_cell.angle_beta   90.00
_cell.angle_gamma   90.00
#
_symmetry.space_group_name_H-M   'P 1'
#
loop_
_entity.id
_entity.type
_entity.pdbx_description
1 polymer ?
#
loop_
_entity_poly.entity_id
_entity_poly.type
_entity_poly.pdbx_seq_one_letter_code
_entity_poly.pdbx_strand_id
1 'polypeptide(L)'
;MASVHIITLDFHPEVLKINTSFWLTLEEKKIAEQVDRYFISNRMTFQEKLFHALLIAQHDLEAQHFCTEDERQRLIRYIRVLDGMLSRMQGFEKQA
;
A
#
# COMPACT_ATOMS: atom_id res chain seq x y z
N MET A 1 15.90 12.33 15.16
CA MET A 1 14.47 11.98 15.08
C MET A 1 14.02 12.27 13.66
N ALA A 2 13.81 11.23 12.85
CA ALA A 2 13.41 11.39 11.45
C ALA A 2 11.87 11.37 11.40
N SER A 3 11.28 12.52 11.10
CA SER A 3 9.84 12.71 10.92
C SER A 3 9.41 12.01 9.64
N VAL A 4 8.47 11.06 9.73
CA VAL A 4 8.04 10.21 8.60
C VAL A 4 7.10 11.00 7.68
N HIS A 5 7.64 11.49 6.57
CA HIS A 5 6.90 12.09 5.46
C HIS A 5 6.38 10.97 4.54
N ILE A 6 5.22 10.39 4.83
CA ILE A 6 4.54 9.45 3.90
C ILE A 6 3.44 10.14 3.08
N ILE A 7 3.08 11.38 3.43
CA ILE A 7 1.93 12.09 2.83
C ILE A 7 2.38 13.28 1.98
N THR A 8 3.29 13.06 1.04
CA THR A 8 3.44 13.97 -0.11
C THR A 8 4.20 13.20 -1.17
N LEU A 9 3.67 13.10 -2.38
CA LEU A 9 4.42 13.20 -3.63
C LEU A 9 3.54 12.92 -4.87
N ASP A 10 3.86 13.71 -5.88
CA ASP A 10 3.13 14.00 -7.10
C ASP A 10 2.91 12.83 -8.06
N PHE A 11 1.86 13.00 -8.86
CA PHE A 11 1.42 12.10 -9.92
C PHE A 11 2.46 12.01 -11.04
N HIS A 12 2.96 10.81 -11.34
CA HIS A 12 3.67 10.51 -12.59
C HIS A 12 3.16 9.17 -13.18
N PRO A 13 2.62 9.15 -14.40
CA PRO A 13 1.79 8.04 -14.91
C PRO A 13 2.53 6.85 -15.55
N GLU A 14 3.83 6.64 -15.31
CA GLU A 14 4.65 5.75 -16.16
C GLU A 14 5.18 4.46 -15.49
N VAL A 15 4.83 4.12 -14.24
CA VAL A 15 5.51 3.04 -13.50
C VAL A 15 4.59 1.90 -13.05
N LEU A 16 3.67 1.43 -13.91
CA LEU A 16 2.95 0.17 -13.64
C LEU A 16 2.98 -0.76 -14.85
N LYS A 17 4.13 -1.38 -15.12
CA LYS A 17 4.19 -2.67 -15.85
C LYS A 17 4.01 -3.82 -14.85
N ILE A 18 2.88 -3.84 -14.17
CA ILE A 18 2.46 -5.01 -13.39
C ILE A 18 1.10 -5.44 -13.96
N ASN A 19 1.02 -6.72 -14.31
CA ASN A 19 -0.15 -7.41 -14.88
C ASN A 19 -1.31 -7.52 -13.86
N THR A 20 -1.41 -6.58 -12.92
CA THR A 20 -2.44 -6.41 -11.88
C THR A 20 -3.49 -5.37 -12.29
N SER A 21 -3.25 -4.64 -13.38
CA SER A 21 -4.04 -3.50 -13.85
C SER A 21 -5.51 -3.83 -14.19
N PHE A 22 -5.85 -5.11 -14.37
CA PHE A 22 -7.20 -5.56 -14.72
C PHE A 22 -8.12 -5.81 -13.51
N TRP A 23 -7.58 -5.99 -12.29
CA TRP A 23 -8.35 -6.40 -11.11
C TRP A 23 -8.40 -5.36 -9.99
N LEU A 24 -7.65 -4.26 -10.12
CA LEU A 24 -7.58 -3.21 -9.12
C LEU A 24 -8.55 -2.08 -9.43
N THR A 25 -9.27 -1.61 -8.41
CA THR A 25 -10.06 -0.38 -8.47
C THR A 25 -9.15 0.85 -8.64
N LEU A 26 -9.73 2.01 -8.97
CA LEU A 26 -8.95 3.25 -9.11
C LEU A 26 -8.22 3.64 -7.81
N GLU A 27 -8.83 3.38 -6.65
CA GLU A 27 -8.22 3.64 -5.34
C GLU A 27 -7.04 2.70 -5.08
N GLU A 28 -7.22 1.41 -5.39
CA GLU A 28 -6.16 0.40 -5.25
C GLU A 28 -4.99 0.66 -6.18
N LYS A 29 -5.22 1.12 -7.40
CA LYS A 29 -4.15 1.51 -8.33
C LYS A 29 -3.29 2.63 -7.74
N LYS A 30 -3.91 3.66 -7.17
CA LYS A 30 -3.19 4.76 -6.51
C LYS A 30 -2.34 4.27 -5.35
N ILE A 31 -2.89 3.39 -4.52
CA ILE A 31 -2.16 2.81 -3.39
C ILE A 31 -1.02 1.90 -3.88
N ALA A 32 -1.25 1.08 -4.90
CA ALA A 32 -0.24 0.22 -5.51
C ALA A 32 0.96 1.04 -6.03
N GLU A 33 0.69 2.14 -6.74
CA GLU A 33 1.74 3.06 -7.19
C GLU A 33 2.48 3.70 -6.02
N GLN A 34 1.77 4.12 -4.97
CA GLN A 34 2.38 4.71 -3.79
C GLN A 34 3.32 3.70 -3.09
N VAL A 35 2.88 2.46 -2.94
CA VAL A 35 3.68 1.36 -2.36
C VAL A 35 4.91 1.08 -3.22
N ASP A 36 4.75 1.02 -4.54
CA ASP A 36 5.87 0.75 -5.45
C ASP A 36 6.92 1.87 -5.42
N ARG A 37 6.46 3.14 -5.34
CA ARG A 37 7.34 4.30 -5.16
C ARG A 37 8.05 4.32 -3.80
N TYR A 38 7.37 3.90 -2.73
CA TYR A 38 7.97 3.84 -1.39
C TYR A 38 9.06 2.76 -1.32
N PHE A 39 8.80 1.59 -1.87
CA PHE A 39 9.75 0.49 -1.95
C PHE A 39 10.48 0.48 -3.31
N ILE A 40 11.40 1.43 -3.49
CA ILE A 40 12.22 1.58 -4.72
C ILE A 40 13.00 0.30 -5.08
N SER A 41 13.29 -0.56 -4.10
CA SER A 41 14.07 -1.79 -4.31
C SER A 41 13.37 -2.82 -5.21
N ASN A 42 14.05 -3.23 -6.29
CA ASN A 42 13.64 -4.35 -7.15
C ASN A 42 13.84 -5.73 -6.52
N ARG A 43 14.36 -5.83 -5.29
CA ARG A 43 14.55 -7.12 -4.60
C ARG A 43 13.26 -7.65 -3.94
N MET A 44 12.25 -6.80 -3.80
CA MET A 44 10.95 -7.19 -3.27
C MET A 44 9.92 -7.28 -4.38
N THR A 45 9.19 -8.39 -4.41
CA THR A 45 7.99 -8.57 -5.22
C THR A 45 6.91 -7.57 -4.79
N PHE A 46 5.96 -7.29 -5.68
CA PHE A 46 4.84 -6.41 -5.36
C PHE A 46 4.02 -6.89 -4.15
N GLN A 47 3.85 -8.20 -4.01
CA GLN A 47 3.19 -8.81 -2.85
C GLN A 47 3.95 -8.53 -1.55
N GLU A 48 5.27 -8.69 -1.55
CA GLU A 48 6.10 -8.38 -0.38
C GLU A 48 6.02 -6.88 -0.05
N LYS A 49 6.07 -5.99 -1.07
CA LYS A 49 5.92 -4.55 -0.87
C LYS A 49 4.57 -4.19 -0.22
N LEU A 50 3.47 -4.79 -0.70
CA LEU A 50 2.14 -4.60 -0.09
C LEU A 50 2.08 -5.12 1.34
N PHE A 51 2.67 -6.29 1.60
CA PHE A 51 2.73 -6.87 2.94
C PHE A 51 3.51 -5.98 3.91
N HIS A 52 4.67 -5.47 3.49
CA HIS A 52 5.45 -4.54 4.30
C HIS A 52 4.72 -3.20 4.52
N ALA A 53 4.06 -2.65 3.50
CA ALA A 53 3.23 -1.45 3.66
C ALA A 53 2.13 -1.66 4.71
N LEU A 54 1.49 -2.83 4.72
CA LEU A 54 0.44 -3.18 5.67
C LEU A 54 1.00 -3.22 7.10
N LEU A 55 2.15 -3.87 7.30
CA LEU A 55 2.80 -3.93 8.62
C LEU A 55 3.16 -2.55 9.15
N ILE A 56 3.71 -1.67 8.30
CA ILE A 56 4.04 -0.29 8.69
C ILE A 56 2.76 0.46 9.09
N ALA A 57 1.72 0.38 8.27
CA ALA A 57 0.47 1.09 8.54
C ALA A 57 -0.24 0.59 9.81
N GLN A 58 -0.23 -0.72 10.07
CA GLN A 58 -0.74 -1.31 11.30
C GLN A 58 0.05 -0.83 12.52
N HIS A 59 1.39 -0.85 12.44
CA HIS A 59 2.24 -0.33 13.50
C HIS A 59 1.95 1.14 13.79
N ASP A 60 1.83 1.99 12.77
CA ASP A 60 1.53 3.41 12.95
C ASP A 60 0.14 3.64 13.58
N LEU A 61 -0.83 2.77 13.30
CA LEU A 61 -2.15 2.82 13.93
C LEU A 61 -2.08 2.43 15.41
N GLU A 62 -1.37 1.34 15.73
CA GLU A 62 -1.21 0.81 17.09
C GLU A 62 -0.38 1.73 17.98
N ALA A 63 0.68 2.32 17.43
CA ALA A 63 1.55 3.29 18.11
C ALA A 63 0.92 4.69 18.22
N GLN A 64 -0.30 4.88 17.72
CA GLN A 64 -0.99 6.17 17.66
C GLN A 64 -0.17 7.26 16.94
N HIS A 65 0.55 6.88 15.88
CA HIS A 65 1.32 7.79 15.03
C HIS A 65 0.43 8.55 14.04
N PHE A 66 -0.61 9.22 14.55
CA PHE A 66 -1.49 10.11 13.81
C PHE A 66 -1.80 11.35 14.66
N CYS A 67 -1.92 12.51 14.02
CA CYS A 67 -2.16 13.77 14.73
C CYS A 67 -3.66 14.11 14.83
N THR A 68 -4.47 13.55 13.93
CA THR A 68 -5.91 13.85 13.84
C THR A 68 -6.75 12.59 13.62
N GLU A 69 -8.03 12.65 13.99
CA GLU A 69 -8.98 11.57 13.71
C GLU A 69 -9.15 11.34 12.20
N ASP A 70 -9.06 12.40 11.38
CA ASP A 70 -9.15 12.26 9.92
C ASP A 70 -7.96 11.47 9.35
N GLU A 71 -6.74 11.72 9.86
CA GLU A 71 -5.57 10.91 9.54
C GLU A 71 -5.72 9.46 9.99
N ARG A 72 -6.27 9.23 11.18
CA ARG A 72 -6.59 7.88 11.67
C ARG A 72 -7.56 7.16 10.75
N GLN A 73 -8.63 7.83 10.30
CA GLN A 73 -9.59 7.24 9.35
C GLN A 73 -8.97 6.95 7.99
N ARG A 74 -8.09 7.82 7.49
CA ARG A 74 -7.31 7.58 6.27
C ARG A 74 -6.38 6.38 6.43
N LEU A 75 -5.71 6.24 7.57
CA LEU A 75 -4.83 5.11 7.86
C LEU A 75 -5.60 3.78 7.94
N ILE A 76 -6.75 3.77 8.61
CA ILE A 76 -7.65 2.59 8.67
C ILE A 76 -8.11 2.19 7.27
N ARG A 77 -8.50 3.17 6.44
CA ARG A 77 -8.89 2.92 5.04
C ARG A 77 -7.72 2.33 4.25
N TYR A 78 -6.54 2.89 4.39
CA TYR A 78 -5.33 2.42 3.72
C TYR A 78 -5.01 0.96 4.07
N ILE A 79 -5.05 0.61 5.36
CA ILE A 79 -4.88 -0.77 5.86
C ILE A 79 -5.90 -1.72 5.22
N ARG A 80 -7.20 -1.35 5.18
CA ARG A 80 -8.25 -2.17 4.58
C ARG A 80 -8.03 -2.43 3.09
N VAL A 81 -7.56 -1.43 2.36
CA VAL A 81 -7.30 -1.58 0.92
C VAL A 81 -6.09 -2.48 0.68
N LEU A 82 -5.01 -2.31 1.45
CA LEU A 82 -3.83 -3.19 1.39
C LEU A 82 -4.18 -4.66 1.69
N ASP A 83 -4.93 -4.88 2.76
CA ASP A 83 -5.38 -6.22 3.16
C ASP A 83 -6.27 -6.88 2.11
N GLY A 84 -7.20 -6.10 1.52
CA GLY A 84 -8.04 -6.55 0.42
C GLY A 84 -7.24 -6.93 -0.83
N MET A 85 -6.21 -6.15 -1.18
CA MET A 85 -5.32 -6.46 -2.29
C MET A 85 -4.52 -7.75 -2.03
N LEU A 86 -3.92 -7.89 -0.86
CA LEU A 86 -3.16 -9.08 -0.47
C LEU A 86 -4.03 -10.34 -0.44
N SER A 87 -5.22 -10.26 0.14
CA SER A 87 -6.17 -11.38 0.23
C SER A 87 -6.57 -11.90 -1.15
N ARG A 88 -6.79 -11.00 -2.12
CA ARG A 88 -7.08 -11.42 -3.50
C ARG A 88 -5.88 -12.08 -4.15
N MET A 89 -4.68 -11.55 -3.96
CA MET A 89 -3.45 -12.13 -4.51
C MET A 89 -3.18 -13.53 -3.96
N GLN A 90 -3.37 -13.75 -2.65
CA GLN A 90 -3.23 -15.08 -2.02
C GLN A 90 -4.37 -16.03 -2.42
N GLY A 91 -5.57 -15.51 -2.68
CA GLY A 91 -6.70 -16.28 -3.19
C GLY A 91 -6.46 -16.89 -4.58
N PHE A 92 -5.63 -16.25 -5.41
CA PHE A 92 -5.25 -16.75 -6.74
C PHE A 92 -4.26 -17.93 -6.69
N GLU A 93 -3.56 -18.18 -5.58
CA GLU A 93 -2.62 -19.30 -5.46
C GLU A 93 -3.30 -20.66 -5.20
N LYS A 94 -4.58 -20.68 -4.80
CA LYS A 94 -5.30 -21.94 -4.48
C LYS A 94 -5.97 -22.63 -5.67
N GLN A 95 -5.79 -22.14 -6.90
CA GLN A 95 -6.41 -22.70 -8.11
C GLN A 95 -5.41 -23.12 -9.21
N ALA A 96 -4.12 -23.24 -8.89
CA ALA A 96 -3.10 -23.75 -9.82
C ALA A 96 -2.66 -25.18 -9.47
#